data_AF-K9Q3W9-F1
#
_entry.id   AF-K9Q3W9-F1
#
_cell.length_a   1.000
_cell.length_b   1.000
_cell.length_c   1.000
_cell.angle_alpha   90.00
_cell.angle_beta   90.00
_cell.angle_gamma   90.00
#
_symmetry.space_group_name_H-M   'P 1'
#
loop_
_entity.id
_entity.type
_entity.pdbx_description
1 polymer ?
#
loop_
_entity_poly.entity_id
_entity_poly.type
_entity_poly.pdbx_seq_one_letter_code
_entity_poly.pdbx_strand_id
1 'polypeptide(L)'
;MKNNQLFKPIENRSEAIKVIKDISYVFFFIAGLQAILGFFISPIAVLDGIIYAVLAGLLLTTKSRIVAILLLLLSVISVISTCLNALGISEGGTNIVLSFIIFYSSIRALHATFVLQGASSTENNADKTKELNQ
;
A
#
# COMPACT_ATOMS: atom_id res chain seq x y z
N MET A 1 -13.58 19.06 -7.49
CA MET A 1 -13.69 17.60 -7.57
C MET A 1 -12.28 17.02 -7.64
N LYS A 2 -11.90 16.21 -6.65
CA LYS A 2 -10.53 15.71 -6.44
C LYS A 2 -10.23 14.67 -7.53
N ASN A 3 -9.17 14.88 -8.31
CA ASN A 3 -8.74 13.96 -9.35
C ASN A 3 -8.53 12.56 -8.74
N ASN A 4 -9.26 11.57 -9.24
CA ASN A 4 -9.15 10.15 -8.87
C ASN A 4 -7.80 9.58 -9.37
N GLN A 5 -6.68 10.10 -8.84
CA GLN A 5 -5.31 9.61 -9.09
C GLN A 5 -5.11 8.20 -8.57
N LEU A 6 -6.03 7.72 -7.75
CA LEU A 6 -6.21 6.30 -7.58
C LEU A 6 -6.42 5.73 -8.98
N PHE A 7 -7.59 5.75 -9.61
CA PHE A 7 -7.90 4.91 -10.79
C PHE A 7 -7.11 5.13 -12.11
N LYS A 8 -6.17 6.07 -12.18
CA LYS A 8 -5.40 6.33 -13.40
C LYS A 8 -4.15 5.45 -13.53
N PRO A 9 -3.72 5.14 -14.77
CA PRO A 9 -2.39 4.57 -15.01
C PRO A 9 -1.32 5.52 -14.46
N ILE A 10 -0.25 4.93 -13.92
CA ILE A 10 0.88 5.66 -13.33
C ILE A 10 1.96 5.72 -14.40
N GLU A 11 2.07 6.84 -15.09
CA GLU A 11 3.00 6.95 -16.23
C GLU A 11 4.30 7.65 -15.82
N ASN A 12 4.22 8.55 -14.84
CA ASN A 12 5.30 9.47 -14.52
C ASN A 12 5.81 9.34 -13.08
N ARG A 13 7.08 9.65 -12.88
CA ARG A 13 7.74 9.63 -11.56
C ARG A 13 7.00 10.48 -10.52
N SER A 14 6.56 11.68 -10.90
CA SER A 14 5.81 12.56 -9.99
C SER A 14 4.46 11.98 -9.58
N GLU A 15 3.79 11.24 -10.46
CA GLU A 15 2.51 10.60 -10.16
C GLU A 15 2.72 9.39 -9.25
N ALA A 16 3.74 8.58 -9.51
CA ALA A 16 4.10 7.46 -8.66
C ALA A 16 4.34 7.89 -7.20
N ILE A 17 5.05 8.99 -6.98
CA ILE A 17 5.28 9.53 -5.63
C ILE A 17 3.97 9.97 -4.96
N LYS A 18 3.07 10.63 -5.70
CA LYS A 18 1.76 11.06 -5.18
C LYS A 18 0.90 9.85 -4.81
N VAL A 19 0.85 8.84 -5.68
CA VAL A 19 0.11 7.60 -5.43
C VAL A 19 0.64 6.86 -4.21
N ILE A 20 1.96 6.74 -4.06
CA ILE A 20 2.57 6.12 -2.87
C ILE A 20 2.16 6.88 -1.60
N LYS A 21 2.18 8.22 -1.65
CA LYS A 21 1.79 9.07 -0.51
C LYS A 21 0.32 8.89 -0.15
N ASP A 22 -0.57 8.95 -1.13
CA ASP A 22 -2.01 8.80 -0.94
C ASP A 22 -2.34 7.41 -0.37
N ILE A 23 -1.70 6.36 -0.89
CA ILE A 23 -1.88 4.99 -0.38
C ILE A 23 -1.33 4.84 1.04
N SER A 24 -0.20 5.47 1.36
CA SER A 24 0.33 5.45 2.72
C SER A 24 -0.66 6.08 3.70
N TYR A 25 -1.33 7.18 3.32
CA TYR A 25 -2.39 7.76 4.15
C TYR A 25 -3.62 6.87 4.28
N VAL A 26 -4.00 6.16 3.21
CA VAL A 26 -5.07 5.14 3.29
C VAL A 26 -4.70 4.08 4.33
N PHE A 27 -3.48 3.55 4.32
CA PHE A 27 -3.05 2.58 5.33
C PHE A 27 -2.97 3.16 6.74
N PHE A 28 -2.53 4.41 6.91
CA PHE A 28 -2.58 5.06 8.22
C PHE A 28 -4.02 5.22 8.75
N PHE A 29 -4.96 5.58 7.87
CA PHE A 29 -6.37 5.65 8.24
C PHE A 29 -6.92 4.28 8.65
N ILE A 30 -6.59 3.23 7.88
CA ILE A 30 -6.99 1.85 8.17
C ILE A 30 -6.38 1.37 9.49
N ALA A 31 -5.11 1.67 9.76
CA ALA A 31 -4.44 1.37 11.01
C ALA A 31 -5.12 2.06 12.20
N GLY A 32 -5.47 3.34 12.06
CA GLY A 32 -6.22 4.07 13.09
C GLY A 32 -7.59 3.46 13.35
N LEU A 33 -8.30 3.09 12.27
CA LEU A 33 -9.59 2.42 12.38
C LEU A 33 -9.48 1.05 13.07
N GLN A 34 -8.47 0.25 12.72
CA GLN A 34 -8.19 -1.04 13.35
C GLN A 34 -7.76 -0.91 14.80
N ALA A 35 -7.00 0.14 15.17
CA ALA A 35 -6.65 0.38 16.57
C ALA A 35 -7.88 0.69 17.41
N ILE A 36 -8.80 1.52 16.89
CA ILE A 36 -10.06 1.86 17.57
C ILE A 36 -10.95 0.62 17.68
N LEU A 37 -11.24 -0.06 16.56
CA LEU A 37 -12.11 -1.24 16.56
C LEU A 37 -11.51 -2.41 17.33
N GLY A 38 -10.20 -2.63 17.20
CA GLY A 38 -9.47 -3.69 17.88
C GLY A 38 -9.46 -3.52 19.39
N PHE A 39 -9.42 -2.29 19.89
CA PHE A 39 -9.53 -2.03 21.33
C PHE A 39 -10.84 -2.57 21.93
N PHE A 40 -11.95 -2.53 21.17
CA PHE A 40 -13.25 -3.02 21.64
C PHE A 40 -13.53 -4.49 21.30
N ILE A 41 -12.99 -5.01 20.19
CA ILE A 41 -13.35 -6.34 19.66
C ILE A 41 -12.26 -7.37 19.94
N SER A 42 -11.00 -7.09 19.59
CA SER A 42 -9.90 -8.05 19.68
C SER A 42 -8.54 -7.38 19.69
N PRO A 43 -7.67 -7.66 20.68
CA PRO A 43 -6.30 -7.18 20.73
C PRO A 43 -5.47 -7.53 19.49
N ILE A 44 -5.82 -8.64 18.81
CA ILE A 44 -5.13 -9.09 17.59
C ILE A 44 -5.33 -8.07 16.46
N ALA A 45 -6.51 -7.46 16.36
CA ALA A 45 -6.78 -6.44 15.34
C ALA A 45 -5.97 -5.14 15.59
N VAL A 46 -5.62 -4.85 16.84
CA VAL A 46 -4.73 -3.73 17.18
C VAL A 46 -3.32 -4.01 16.66
N LEU A 47 -2.84 -5.25 16.80
CA LEU A 47 -1.52 -5.65 16.30
C LEU A 47 -1.45 -5.51 14.77
N ASP A 48 -2.48 -5.96 14.04
CA ASP A 48 -2.57 -5.75 12.59
C ASP A 48 -2.50 -4.27 12.23
N GLY A 49 -3.24 -3.42 12.96
CA GLY A 49 -3.21 -1.96 12.77
C GLY A 49 -1.82 -1.37 12.95
N ILE A 50 -1.08 -1.81 13.98
CA ILE A 50 0.31 -1.38 14.21
C ILE A 50 1.20 -1.80 13.05
N ILE A 51 1.09 -3.04 12.57
CA ILE A 51 1.87 -3.54 11.43
C ILE A 51 1.59 -2.70 10.17
N TYR A 52 0.31 -2.43 9.87
CA TYR A 52 -0.05 -1.56 8.74
C TYR A 52 0.49 -0.15 8.89
N ALA A 53 0.45 0.46 10.08
CA ALA A 53 1.01 1.79 10.31
C ALA A 53 2.53 1.84 10.09
N VAL A 54 3.25 0.83 10.58
CA VAL A 54 4.71 0.73 10.41
C VAL A 54 5.06 0.56 8.93
N LEU A 55 4.38 -0.35 8.23
CA LEU A 55 4.60 -0.57 6.80
C LEU A 55 4.24 0.65 5.96
N ALA A 56 3.16 1.37 6.31
CA ALA A 56 2.79 2.63 5.65
C ALA A 56 3.85 3.72 5.83
N GLY A 57 4.39 3.86 7.04
CA GLY A 57 5.49 4.80 7.31
C GLY A 57 6.77 4.45 6.57
N LEU A 58 7.12 3.16 6.51
CA LEU A 58 8.25 2.67 5.73
C LEU A 58 8.04 2.89 4.23
N LEU A 59 6.83 2.66 3.72
CA LEU A 59 6.50 2.87 2.31
C LEU A 59 6.63 4.36 1.93
N LEU A 60 6.15 5.27 2.80
CA LEU A 60 6.20 6.70 2.58
C LEU A 60 7.65 7.24 2.51
N THR A 61 8.49 6.76 3.43
CA THR A 61 9.89 7.20 3.57
C THR A 61 10.77 6.55 2.50
N THR A 62 10.80 5.22 2.45
CA THR A 62 11.73 4.45 1.61
C THR A 62 11.27 4.31 0.17
N LYS A 63 9.95 4.31 -0.07
CA LYS A 63 9.33 4.00 -1.38
C LYS A 63 9.82 2.66 -1.95
N SER A 64 10.14 1.72 -1.06
CA SER A 64 10.75 0.44 -1.39
C SER A 64 9.72 -0.55 -1.96
N ARG A 65 10.12 -1.25 -3.03
CA ARG A 65 9.35 -2.35 -3.63
C ARG A 65 9.10 -3.48 -2.63
N ILE A 66 10.07 -3.77 -1.77
CA ILE A 66 9.95 -4.84 -0.76
C ILE A 66 8.82 -4.52 0.21
N VAL A 67 8.72 -3.27 0.66
CA VAL A 67 7.65 -2.84 1.58
C VAL A 67 6.28 -2.92 0.89
N ALA A 68 6.18 -2.55 -0.38
CA ALA A 68 4.95 -2.68 -1.14
C ALA A 68 4.52 -4.16 -1.33
N ILE A 69 5.49 -5.06 -1.55
CA ILE A 69 5.24 -6.51 -1.61
C ILE A 69 4.74 -7.03 -0.26
N LEU A 70 5.36 -6.61 0.85
CA LEU A 70 4.92 -6.99 2.19
C LEU A 70 3.48 -6.53 2.48
N LEU A 71 3.13 -5.29 2.12
CA LEU A 71 1.76 -4.81 2.22
C LEU A 71 0.78 -5.64 1.38
N LEU A 72 1.19 -6.00 0.15
CA LEU A 72 0.38 -6.86 -0.71
C LEU A 72 0.16 -8.24 -0.10
N LEU A 73 1.20 -8.90 0.41
CA LEU A 73 1.08 -10.19 1.09
C LEU A 73 0.15 -10.11 2.30
N LEU A 74 0.30 -9.07 3.12
CA LEU A 74 -0.56 -8.86 4.28
C LEU A 74 -2.03 -8.62 3.87
N SER A 75 -2.26 -7.90 2.77
CA SER A 75 -3.59 -7.70 2.22
C SER A 75 -4.24 -8.97 1.69
N VAL A 76 -3.47 -9.88 1.10
CA VAL A 76 -3.95 -11.20 0.67
C VAL A 76 -4.39 -12.02 1.87
N ILE A 77 -3.59 -12.04 2.95
CA ILE A 77 -3.95 -12.70 4.20
C ILE A 77 -5.26 -12.12 4.75
N SER A 78 -5.39 -10.79 4.78
CA SER A 78 -6.61 -10.12 5.22
C SER A 78 -7.85 -10.51 4.40
N VAL A 79 -7.73 -10.61 3.07
CA VAL A 79 -8.82 -11.09 2.20
C VAL A 79 -9.17 -12.55 2.51
N ILE A 80 -8.17 -13.42 2.66
CA ILE A 80 -8.40 -14.83 3.01
C ILE A 80 -9.12 -14.95 4.35
N SER A 81 -8.64 -14.27 5.39
CA SER A 81 -9.27 -14.25 6.71
C SER A 81 -10.71 -13.73 6.63
N THR A 82 -10.96 -12.70 5.82
CA THR A 82 -12.31 -12.17 5.63
C THR A 82 -13.23 -13.16 4.92
N CYS A 83 -12.74 -13.89 3.92
CA CYS A 83 -13.49 -14.96 3.26
C CYS A 83 -13.81 -16.11 4.24
N LEU A 84 -12.85 -16.52 5.07
CA LEU A 84 -13.07 -17.55 6.10
C LEU A 84 -14.10 -17.12 7.14
N ASN A 85 -14.05 -15.84 7.57
CA ASN A 85 -15.06 -15.26 8.47
C ASN A 85 -16.44 -15.22 7.79
N ALA A 86 -16.51 -14.87 6.51
CA ALA A 86 -17.76 -14.82 5.75
C ALA A 86 -18.40 -16.21 5.57
N LEU A 87 -17.60 -17.27 5.57
CA LEU A 87 -18.06 -18.66 5.54
C LEU A 87 -18.43 -19.21 6.93
N GLY A 88 -18.32 -18.40 8.00
CA GLY A 88 -18.63 -18.82 9.37
C GLY A 88 -17.60 -19.77 9.99
N ILE A 89 -16.42 -19.91 9.37
CA ILE A 89 -15.34 -20.81 9.82
C ILE A 89 -14.51 -20.17 10.93
N SER A 90 -14.53 -18.84 11.06
CA SER A 90 -13.75 -18.09 12.05
C SER A 90 -14.56 -16.89 12.58
N GLU A 91 -14.34 -16.55 13.85
CA GLU A 91 -14.93 -15.37 14.49
C GLU A 91 -14.08 -14.13 14.19
N GLY A 92 -14.66 -13.14 13.50
CA GLY A 92 -13.97 -11.90 13.16
C GLY A 92 -14.81 -10.96 12.30
N GLY A 93 -14.23 -9.80 11.95
CA GLY A 93 -14.92 -8.77 11.17
C GLY A 93 -15.24 -9.22 9.75
N THR A 94 -16.52 -9.21 9.37
CA THR A 94 -17.03 -9.57 8.02
C THR A 94 -16.86 -8.43 7.01
N ASN A 95 -15.87 -7.55 7.19
CA ASN A 95 -15.73 -6.31 6.41
C ASN A 95 -15.04 -6.56 5.06
N ILE A 96 -15.73 -7.28 4.17
CA ILE A 96 -15.29 -7.57 2.80
C ILE A 96 -14.84 -6.30 2.07
N VAL A 97 -15.57 -5.19 2.27
CA VAL A 97 -15.27 -3.89 1.65
C VAL A 97 -13.89 -3.37 2.05
N LEU A 98 -13.53 -3.48 3.34
CA LEU A 98 -12.24 -2.99 3.84
C LEU A 98 -11.09 -3.83 3.26
N SER A 99 -11.26 -5.14 3.22
CA SER A 99 -10.28 -6.09 2.67
C SER A 99 -10.00 -5.80 1.19
N PHE A 100 -11.05 -5.50 0.40
CA PHE A 100 -10.88 -5.06 -0.99
C PHE A 100 -10.13 -3.74 -1.13
N ILE A 101 -10.40 -2.76 -0.27
CA ILE A 101 -9.69 -1.46 -0.28
C ILE A 101 -8.20 -1.67 0.02
N ILE A 102 -7.87 -2.46 1.04
CA ILE A 102 -6.48 -2.81 1.43
C ILE A 102 -5.79 -3.49 0.26
N PHE A 103 -6.42 -4.51 -0.32
CA PHE A 103 -5.86 -5.29 -1.44
C PHE A 103 -5.60 -4.42 -2.67
N TYR A 104 -6.60 -3.65 -3.09
CA TYR A 104 -6.47 -2.78 -4.25
C TYR A 104 -5.41 -1.69 -4.04
N SER A 105 -5.36 -1.09 -2.85
CA SER A 105 -4.35 -0.10 -2.49
C SER A 105 -2.95 -0.71 -2.50
N SER A 106 -2.80 -1.96 -2.08
CA SER A 106 -1.50 -2.66 -2.08
C SER A 106 -0.97 -2.91 -3.49
N ILE A 107 -1.82 -3.38 -4.42
CA ILE A 107 -1.46 -3.58 -5.83
C ILE A 107 -0.96 -2.26 -6.44
N ARG A 108 -1.65 -1.17 -6.12
CA ARG A 108 -1.35 0.17 -6.62
C ARG A 108 -0.04 0.72 -6.08
N ALA A 109 0.23 0.51 -4.79
CA ALA A 109 1.50 0.87 -4.19
C ALA A 109 2.63 0.09 -4.86
N LEU A 110 2.44 -1.21 -5.09
CA LEU A 110 3.41 -2.04 -5.78
C LEU A 110 3.71 -1.49 -7.19
N HIS A 111 2.68 -1.26 -8.00
CA HIS A 111 2.84 -0.68 -9.34
C HIS A 111 3.57 0.67 -9.31
N ALA A 112 3.20 1.56 -8.38
CA ALA A 112 3.85 2.86 -8.22
C ALA A 112 5.35 2.73 -7.89
N THR A 113 5.73 1.79 -7.02
CA THR A 113 7.15 1.56 -6.67
C THR A 113 7.96 1.03 -7.85
N PHE A 114 7.37 0.21 -8.73
CA PHE A 114 8.03 -0.23 -9.96
C PHE A 114 8.25 0.92 -10.95
N VAL A 115 7.22 1.75 -11.18
CA VAL A 115 7.33 2.92 -12.06
C VAL A 115 8.38 3.90 -11.55
N LEU A 116 8.41 4.17 -10.25
CA LEU A 116 9.39 5.06 -9.63
C LEU A 116 10.83 4.58 -9.83
N GLN A 117 11.07 3.28 -9.71
CA GLN A 117 12.40 2.70 -9.93
C GLN A 117 12.79 2.73 -11.42
N GLY A 118 11.85 2.35 -12.31
CA GLY A 118 12.07 2.37 -13.76
C GLY A 118 12.46 3.77 -14.27
N ALA A 119 11.73 4.80 -13.84
CA ALA A 119 12.03 6.19 -14.19
C ALA A 119 13.41 6.65 -13.67
N SER A 120 13.81 6.22 -12.48
CA SER A 120 15.11 6.58 -11.91
C SER A 120 16.28 5.94 -12.68
N SER A 121 16.09 4.76 -13.24
CA SER A 121 17.11 4.10 -14.08
C SER A 121 17.31 4.81 -15.43
N THR A 122 16.27 5.41 -15.99
CA THR A 122 16.36 6.16 -17.26
C THR A 122 17.06 7.50 -17.09
N GLU A 123 16.77 8.24 -16.01
CA GLU A 123 17.47 9.50 -15.68
C GLU A 123 18.98 9.29 -15.52
N ASN A 124 19.39 8.24 -14.79
CA ASN A 124 20.81 7.95 -14.53
C ASN A 124 21.59 7.56 -15.80
N ASN A 125 20.97 6.84 -16.74
CA ASN A 125 21.59 6.51 -18.02
C ASN A 125 21.74 7.73 -18.96
N ALA A 126 20.77 8.65 -18.93
CA ALA A 126 20.86 9.87 -19.73
C ALA A 126 22.00 10.79 -19.28
N ASP A 127 22.27 10.85 -17.97
CA ASP A 127 23.34 11.66 -17.41
C ASP A 127 24.72 11.09 -17.75
N LYS A 128 24.92 9.78 -17.57
CA LYS A 128 26.15 9.08 -17.99
C LYS A 128 26.47 9.24 -19.47
N THR A 129 25.45 9.28 -20.32
CA THR A 129 25.64 9.47 -21.76
C THR A 129 26.08 10.90 -22.10
N LYS A 130 25.72 11.90 -21.30
CA LYS A 130 26.20 13.27 -21.47
C LYS A 130 27.64 13.44 -21.02
N GLU A 131 28.03 12.82 -19.90
CA GLU A 131 29.41 12.83 -19.43
C GLU A 131 30.38 12.13 -20.39
N LEU A 132 29.95 11.07 -21.09
CA LEU A 132 30.77 10.36 -22.09
C LEU A 132 30.96 11.13 -23.40
N ASN A 133 30.17 12.17 -23.66
CA ASN A 133 30.22 12.98 -24.89
C ASN A 133 30.78 14.39 -24.66
N GLN A 134 31.35 14.66 -23.47
CA GLN A 134 32.12 15.86 -23.15
C GLN A 134 33.61 15.52 -23.09
#